data_AF-A0A7W0GIU7-F1
#
_entry.id   AF-A0A7W0GIU7-F1
#
_cell.length_a   1.000
_cell.length_b   1.000
_cell.length_c   1.000
_cell.angle_alpha   90.00
_cell.angle_beta   90.00
_cell.angle_gamma   90.00
#
_symmetry.space_group_name_H-M   'P 1'
#
loop_
_entity.id
_entity.type
_entity.pdbx_description
1 polymer ?
#
loop_
_entity_poly.entity_id
_entity_poly.type
_entity_poly.pdbx_seq_one_letter_code
_entity_poly.pdbx_strand_id
1 'polypeptide(L)'
;MATGAAAPAVALPGRLQLVAGSPERGRARGDWPLELQRWISGISAWHLAVLAGLVIFPFVVSPFITFQIGAQTLALGLIALSLTFLGGYGGMVSLAQMTVAGIAGYAVAILGSSSAAEISLNWPWWLVVPSAVLIATACAAGIAWLSVRTEGIYTIMITLAIGVAFFYLVLQNY
;
A
#
# COMPACT_ATOMS: atom_id res chain seq x y z
N MET A 1 24.52 37.72 -65.50
CA MET A 1 23.42 37.65 -66.50
C MET A 1 23.08 36.18 -66.64
N ALA A 2 22.13 35.70 -65.83
CA ALA A 2 20.80 35.23 -66.29
C ALA A 2 20.93 33.97 -67.16
N THR A 3 20.27 32.83 -66.96
CA THR A 3 19.09 32.45 -66.16
C THR A 3 18.95 30.96 -66.44
N GLY A 4 19.04 30.10 -65.43
CA GLY A 4 18.65 28.68 -65.55
C GLY A 4 17.32 28.50 -64.86
N ALA A 5 16.24 28.83 -65.56
CA ALA A 5 14.89 28.86 -65.04
C ALA A 5 14.44 27.50 -64.48
N ALA A 6 13.83 27.54 -63.30
CA ALA A 6 13.17 26.41 -62.67
C ALA A 6 12.05 25.87 -63.58
N ALA A 7 12.14 24.59 -63.95
CA ALA A 7 11.04 23.87 -64.56
C ALA A 7 10.15 23.26 -63.45
N PRO A 8 8.82 23.33 -63.60
CA PRO A 8 7.87 23.14 -62.51
C PRO A 8 7.73 21.68 -62.09
N ALA A 9 7.58 21.48 -60.78
CA ALA A 9 7.19 20.21 -60.18
C ALA A 9 5.84 19.78 -60.77
N VAL A 10 5.88 18.81 -61.68
CA VAL A 10 4.69 18.11 -62.18
C VAL A 10 4.13 17.28 -61.03
N ALA A 11 3.06 17.77 -60.42
CA ALA A 11 2.24 17.03 -59.49
C ALA A 11 1.50 15.93 -60.26
N LEU A 12 1.95 14.68 -60.10
CA LEU A 12 1.21 13.51 -60.59
C LEU A 12 0.02 13.25 -59.65
N PRO A 13 -1.23 13.35 -60.12
CA PRO A 13 -2.39 13.01 -59.33
C PRO A 13 -2.57 11.48 -59.33
N GLY A 14 -2.82 10.90 -58.17
CA GLY A 14 -3.38 9.56 -58.10
C GLY A 14 -2.41 8.40 -57.84
N ARG A 15 -1.37 8.59 -57.02
CA ARG A 15 -0.89 7.46 -56.22
C ARG A 15 -1.56 7.55 -54.86
N LEU A 16 -2.69 6.85 -54.74
CA LEU A 16 -3.24 6.45 -53.44
C LEU A 16 -2.10 5.79 -52.68
N GLN A 17 -1.44 6.56 -51.81
CA GLN A 17 -0.78 5.97 -50.67
C GLN A 17 -1.91 5.33 -49.90
N LEU A 18 -2.10 4.03 -50.12
CA LEU A 18 -2.59 3.15 -49.08
C LEU A 18 -1.73 3.51 -47.87
N VAL A 19 -2.26 4.40 -47.03
CA VAL A 19 -2.03 4.36 -45.61
C VAL A 19 -2.41 2.94 -45.29
N ALA A 20 -1.42 2.05 -45.31
CA ALA A 20 -1.49 0.81 -44.60
C ALA A 20 -1.80 1.28 -43.20
N GLY A 21 -3.09 1.27 -42.85
CA GLY A 21 -3.53 1.49 -41.50
C GLY A 21 -2.62 0.60 -40.72
N SER A 22 -1.74 1.21 -39.91
CA SER A 22 -1.02 0.47 -38.89
C SER A 22 -2.09 -0.40 -38.28
N PRO A 23 -1.99 -1.74 -38.34
CA PRO A 23 -3.00 -2.57 -37.73
C PRO A 23 -3.10 -2.00 -36.33
N GLU A 24 -4.26 -1.40 -36.04
CA GLU A 24 -4.70 -1.09 -34.69
C GLU A 24 -4.20 -2.29 -33.91
N ARG A 25 -3.13 -2.10 -33.13
CA ARG A 25 -2.62 -3.15 -32.26
C ARG A 25 -3.76 -3.33 -31.31
N GLY A 26 -4.68 -4.21 -31.70
CA GLY A 26 -5.83 -4.60 -30.95
C GLY A 26 -5.23 -5.00 -29.64
N ARG A 27 -5.44 -4.13 -28.64
CA ARG A 27 -4.99 -4.31 -27.28
C ARG A 27 -5.52 -5.69 -26.92
N ALA A 28 -4.60 -6.66 -26.89
CA ALA A 28 -4.96 -8.06 -27.01
C ALA A 28 -5.90 -8.39 -25.85
N ARG A 29 -7.13 -8.74 -26.22
CA ARG A 29 -8.10 -9.31 -25.29
C ARG A 29 -7.60 -10.71 -24.96
N GLY A 30 -6.73 -10.90 -23.96
CA GLY A 30 -6.38 -12.27 -23.55
C GLY A 30 -5.03 -12.58 -22.90
N ASP A 31 -4.16 -11.61 -22.61
CA ASP A 31 -2.76 -11.90 -22.19
C ASP A 31 -2.61 -12.44 -20.75
N TRP A 32 -3.72 -12.88 -20.14
CA TRP A 32 -3.87 -13.17 -18.71
C TRP A 32 -3.43 -14.56 -18.15
N PRO A 33 -2.65 -15.42 -18.82
CA PRO A 33 -2.00 -16.57 -18.13
C PRO A 33 -0.50 -16.37 -17.83
N LEU A 34 0.20 -15.57 -18.63
CA LEU A 34 1.68 -15.58 -18.67
C LEU A 34 2.33 -14.70 -17.59
N GLU A 35 1.72 -13.56 -17.25
CA GLU A 35 2.20 -12.69 -16.17
C GLU A 35 1.98 -13.32 -14.79
N LEU A 36 0.81 -13.96 -14.58
CA LEU A 36 0.53 -14.75 -13.38
C LEU A 36 1.48 -15.94 -13.27
N GLN A 37 1.78 -16.62 -14.37
CA GLN A 37 2.73 -17.74 -14.38
C GLN A 37 4.15 -17.29 -14.03
N ARG A 38 4.59 -16.12 -14.51
CA ARG A 38 5.88 -15.51 -14.10
C ARG A 38 5.90 -15.17 -12.62
N TRP A 39 4.85 -14.53 -12.10
CA TRP A 39 4.69 -14.22 -10.68
C TRP A 39 4.74 -15.46 -9.79
N ILE A 40 4.05 -16.54 -10.18
CA ILE A 40 4.00 -17.79 -9.42
C ILE A 40 5.32 -18.58 -9.56
N SER A 41 5.98 -18.52 -10.73
CA SER A 41 7.26 -19.21 -10.95
C SER A 41 8.43 -18.66 -10.12
N GLY A 42 8.29 -17.43 -9.60
CA GLY A 42 9.25 -16.85 -8.66
C GLY A 42 9.09 -17.34 -7.22
N ILE A 43 8.00 -18.08 -6.90
CA ILE A 43 7.76 -18.60 -5.56
C ILE A 43 8.65 -19.83 -5.34
N SER A 44 9.87 -19.58 -4.87
CA SER A 44 10.76 -20.66 -4.41
C SER A 44 10.09 -21.48 -3.31
N ALA A 45 10.39 -22.79 -3.25
CA ALA A 45 9.91 -23.72 -2.23
C ALA A 45 10.16 -23.22 -0.80
N TRP A 46 11.18 -22.38 -0.61
CA TRP A 46 11.46 -21.73 0.67
C TRP A 46 10.31 -20.84 1.16
N HIS A 47 9.69 -20.04 0.28
CA HIS A 47 8.58 -19.16 0.67
C HIS A 47 7.36 -19.97 1.11
N LEU A 48 7.10 -21.09 0.45
CA LEU A 48 6.03 -22.02 0.83
C LEU A 48 6.32 -22.69 2.17
N ALA A 49 7.58 -23.06 2.42
CA ALA A 49 8.00 -23.63 3.71
C ALA A 49 7.84 -22.61 4.86
N VAL A 50 8.23 -21.35 4.65
CA VAL A 50 8.03 -20.27 5.62
C VAL A 50 6.54 -20.03 5.88
N LEU A 51 5.71 -19.98 4.83
CA LEU A 51 4.27 -19.80 4.97
C LEU A 51 3.63 -20.96 5.75
N ALA A 52 3.99 -22.20 5.42
CA ALA A 52 3.53 -23.38 6.14
C ALA A 52 3.96 -23.35 7.62
N GLY A 53 5.22 -22.98 7.89
CA GLY A 53 5.72 -22.78 9.24
C GLY A 53 4.93 -21.73 10.02
N LEU A 54 4.59 -20.61 9.39
CA LEU A 54 3.80 -19.54 10.01
C LEU A 54 2.37 -19.98 10.34
N VAL A 55 1.75 -20.78 9.47
CA VAL A 55 0.40 -21.34 9.71
C VAL A 55 0.41 -22.38 10.81
N ILE A 56 1.47 -23.19 10.91
CA ILE A 56 1.61 -24.25 11.93
C ILE A 56 1.99 -23.66 13.29
N PHE A 57 2.74 -22.56 13.31
CA PHE A 57 3.26 -21.91 14.52
C PHE A 57 2.24 -21.76 15.67
N PRO A 58 1.04 -21.18 15.49
CA PRO A 58 0.07 -21.02 16.59
C PRO A 58 -0.48 -22.34 17.15
N PHE A 59 -0.35 -23.46 16.42
CA PHE A 59 -0.86 -24.77 16.87
C PHE A 59 0.15 -25.53 17.73
N VAL A 60 1.44 -25.22 17.61
CA VAL A 60 2.52 -25.93 18.33
C VAL A 60 2.95 -25.18 19.59
N VAL A 61 2.74 -23.86 19.61
CA VAL A 61 3.27 -22.96 20.63
C VAL A 61 2.19 -22.54 21.62
N SER A 62 2.59 -22.22 22.86
CA SER A 62 1.64 -21.78 23.89
C SER A 62 0.91 -20.49 23.49
N PRO A 63 -0.33 -20.26 23.96
CA PRO A 63 -1.09 -19.05 23.64
C PRO A 63 -0.38 -17.76 24.03
N PHE A 64 0.31 -17.75 25.18
CA PHE A 64 1.07 -16.58 25.64
C PHE A 64 2.13 -16.14 24.62
N ILE A 65 2.95 -17.07 24.14
CA ILE A 65 4.00 -16.77 23.16
C ILE A 65 3.37 -16.39 21.81
N THR A 66 2.28 -17.04 21.43
CA THR A 66 1.58 -16.75 20.17
C THR A 66 1.02 -15.33 20.13
N PHE A 67 0.29 -14.90 21.15
CA PHE A 67 -0.34 -13.58 21.17
C PHE A 67 0.64 -12.46 21.56
N GLN A 68 1.47 -12.67 22.58
CA GLN A 68 2.33 -11.60 23.10
C GLN A 68 3.62 -11.44 22.30
N ILE A 69 4.18 -12.52 21.76
CA ILE A 69 5.46 -12.44 21.06
C ILE A 69 5.27 -12.58 19.56
N GLY A 70 4.58 -13.63 19.12
CA GLY A 70 4.36 -13.94 17.71
C GLY A 70 3.58 -12.84 17.00
N ALA A 71 2.35 -12.57 17.45
CA ALA A 71 1.49 -11.58 16.82
C ALA A 71 2.08 -10.16 16.87
N GLN A 72 2.68 -9.75 18.00
CA GLN A 72 3.33 -8.45 18.12
C GLN A 72 4.54 -8.31 17.18
N THR A 73 5.40 -9.33 17.11
CA THR A 73 6.57 -9.31 16.22
C THR A 73 6.16 -9.27 14.75
N LEU A 74 5.12 -10.02 14.36
CA LEU A 74 4.60 -9.99 12.99
C LEU A 74 3.95 -8.65 12.66
N ALA A 75 3.18 -8.07 13.57
CA ALA A 75 2.55 -6.77 13.38
C ALA A 75 3.60 -5.65 13.24
N LEU A 76 4.56 -5.57 14.16
CA LEU A 76 5.65 -4.59 14.11
C LEU A 76 6.58 -4.84 12.92
N GLY A 77 6.83 -6.10 12.56
CA GLY A 77 7.59 -6.50 11.39
C GLY A 77 6.92 -6.06 10.08
N LEU A 78 5.60 -6.17 9.98
CA LEU A 78 4.84 -5.67 8.84
C LEU A 78 4.94 -4.14 8.71
N ILE A 79 4.89 -3.41 9.83
CA ILE A 79 5.09 -1.96 9.85
C ILE A 79 6.52 -1.60 9.42
N ALA A 80 7.53 -2.33 9.92
CA ALA A 80 8.92 -2.14 9.53
C ALA A 80 9.15 -2.42 8.03
N LEU A 81 8.58 -3.49 7.49
CA LEU A 81 8.63 -3.81 6.06
C LEU A 81 7.95 -2.72 5.22
N SER A 82 6.85 -2.13 5.71
CA SER A 82 6.20 -0.98 5.06
C SER A 82 7.13 0.24 5.03
N LEU A 83 7.85 0.55 6.11
CA LEU A 83 8.87 1.61 6.13
C LEU A 83 9.99 1.36 5.12
N THR A 84 10.53 0.14 5.07
CA THR A 84 11.59 -0.22 4.11
C THR A 84 11.09 -0.10 2.67
N PHE A 85 9.85 -0.51 2.40
CA PHE A 85 9.24 -0.36 1.08
C PHE A 85 9.09 1.12 0.70
N LEU A 86 8.57 1.96 1.61
CA LEU A 86 8.41 3.39 1.35
C LEU A 86 9.75 4.11 1.15
N GLY A 87 10.73 3.80 2.00
CA GLY A 87 12.07 4.37 1.89
C GLY A 87 12.80 3.91 0.62
N GLY A 88 12.65 2.63 0.25
CA GLY A 88 13.31 2.05 -0.92
C GLY A 88 12.73 2.50 -2.26
N TYR A 89 11.40 2.59 -2.38
CA TYR A 89 10.73 2.92 -3.64
C TYR A 89 10.18 4.34 -3.71
N GLY A 90 9.80 4.93 -2.58
CA GLY A 90 9.15 6.24 -2.50
C GLY A 90 10.10 7.41 -2.21
N GLY A 91 11.38 7.15 -1.93
CA GLY A 91 12.36 8.18 -1.57
C GLY A 91 12.01 8.97 -0.30
N MET A 92 10.99 8.53 0.44
CA MET A 92 10.42 9.19 1.61
C MET A 92 10.11 8.14 2.67
N VAL A 93 10.38 8.47 3.92
CA VAL A 93 10.06 7.62 5.07
C VAL A 93 9.00 8.35 5.90
N SER A 94 7.97 7.61 6.34
CA SER A 94 6.88 8.15 7.15
C SER A 94 6.70 7.30 8.40
N LEU A 95 6.87 7.88 9.59
CA LEU A 95 6.70 7.17 10.86
C LEU A 95 5.23 7.12 11.34
N ALA A 96 4.30 7.69 10.55
CA ALA A 96 2.89 7.76 10.91
C ALA A 96 2.20 6.39 10.97
N GLN A 97 2.80 5.33 10.45
CA GLN A 97 2.18 3.99 10.44
C GLN A 97 1.89 3.49 11.86
N MET A 98 2.73 3.82 12.85
CA MET A 98 2.47 3.45 14.25
C MET A 98 1.25 4.17 14.81
N THR A 99 1.03 5.43 14.44
CA THR A 99 -0.18 6.18 14.80
C THR A 99 -1.42 5.55 14.18
N VAL A 100 -1.36 5.20 12.89
CA VAL A 100 -2.48 4.55 12.19
C VAL A 100 -2.78 3.17 12.78
N ALA A 101 -1.76 2.38 13.11
CA ALA A 101 -1.91 1.09 13.79
C ALA A 101 -2.55 1.26 15.19
N GLY A 102 -2.14 2.29 15.93
CA GLY A 102 -2.75 2.65 17.21
C GLY A 102 -4.23 3.03 17.09
N ILE A 103 -4.58 3.85 16.11
CA ILE A 103 -5.98 4.25 15.83
C ILE A 103 -6.82 3.02 15.47
N ALA A 104 -6.30 2.12 14.62
CA ALA A 104 -6.98 0.88 14.28
C ALA A 104 -7.19 -0.02 15.51
N GLY A 105 -6.16 -0.17 16.35
CA GLY A 105 -6.24 -0.94 17.60
C GLY A 105 -7.28 -0.38 18.57
N TYR A 106 -7.30 0.95 18.76
CA TYR A 106 -8.31 1.62 19.57
C TYR A 106 -9.72 1.46 19.01
N ALA A 107 -9.90 1.58 17.69
CA ALA A 107 -11.20 1.37 17.05
C ALA A 107 -11.71 -0.08 17.24
N VAL A 108 -10.84 -1.08 17.09
CA VAL A 108 -11.18 -2.48 17.39
C VAL A 108 -11.54 -2.65 18.87
N ALA A 109 -10.82 -1.99 19.78
CA ALA A 109 -11.10 -2.08 21.21
C ALA A 109 -12.47 -1.47 21.58
N ILE A 110 -12.84 -0.32 21.01
CA ILE A 110 -14.11 0.36 21.32
C ILE A 110 -15.30 -0.36 20.66
N LEU A 111 -15.17 -0.75 19.39
CA LEU A 111 -16.29 -1.34 18.63
C LEU A 111 -16.48 -2.83 18.92
N GLY A 112 -15.40 -3.55 19.23
CA GLY A 112 -15.41 -4.98 19.51
C GLY A 112 -15.70 -5.34 20.96
N SER A 113 -15.31 -6.56 21.34
CA SER A 113 -15.31 -7.03 22.72
C SER A 113 -13.99 -6.64 23.40
N SER A 114 -14.03 -5.72 24.36
CA SER A 114 -12.87 -5.34 25.17
C SER A 114 -13.08 -5.61 26.65
N SER A 115 -11.97 -5.62 27.39
CA SER A 115 -11.96 -5.80 28.86
C SER A 115 -12.71 -4.69 29.62
N ALA A 116 -12.96 -3.54 28.99
CA ALA A 116 -13.81 -2.48 29.51
C ALA A 116 -15.25 -2.64 28.97
N ALA A 117 -16.07 -3.42 29.69
CA ALA A 117 -17.42 -3.77 29.29
C ALA A 117 -18.36 -2.55 29.14
N GLU A 118 -18.09 -1.43 29.82
CA GLU A 118 -18.97 -0.25 29.82
C GLU A 118 -18.92 0.58 28.52
N ILE A 119 -17.83 0.50 27.76
CA ILE A 119 -17.63 1.29 26.52
C ILE A 119 -17.68 0.39 25.26
N SER A 120 -17.64 -0.93 25.44
CA SER A 120 -17.57 -1.89 24.35
C SER A 120 -18.92 -2.06 23.66
N LEU A 121 -18.99 -1.74 22.36
CA LEU A 121 -20.22 -1.84 21.57
C LEU A 121 -20.57 -3.30 21.17
N ASN A 122 -19.64 -4.24 21.39
CA ASN A 122 -19.77 -5.68 21.13
C ASN A 122 -20.29 -6.01 19.72
N TRP A 123 -19.84 -5.25 18.71
CA TRP A 123 -20.17 -5.54 17.32
C TRP A 123 -19.52 -6.84 16.86
N PRO A 124 -20.13 -7.55 15.91
CA PRO A 124 -19.56 -8.78 15.40
C PRO A 124 -18.26 -8.49 14.64
N TRP A 125 -17.28 -9.38 14.78
CA TRP A 125 -15.90 -9.19 14.29
C TRP A 125 -15.80 -8.83 12.80
N TRP A 126 -16.70 -9.38 11.98
CA TRP A 126 -16.77 -9.12 10.53
C TRP A 126 -17.14 -7.68 10.19
N LEU A 127 -17.79 -6.96 11.12
CA LEU A 127 -18.12 -5.54 10.96
C LEU A 127 -17.05 -4.67 11.63
N VAL A 128 -16.54 -5.09 12.79
CA VAL A 128 -15.51 -4.40 13.55
C VAL A 128 -14.24 -4.21 12.71
N VAL A 129 -13.73 -5.27 12.08
CA VAL A 129 -12.47 -5.20 11.32
C VAL A 129 -12.56 -4.22 10.14
N PRO A 130 -13.54 -4.31 9.23
CA PRO A 130 -13.69 -3.31 8.16
C PRO A 130 -13.93 -1.90 8.69
N SER A 131 -14.73 -1.71 9.74
CA SER A 131 -14.96 -0.38 10.31
C SER A 131 -13.67 0.23 10.89
N ALA A 132 -12.86 -0.56 11.57
CA ALA A 132 -11.58 -0.11 12.12
C ALA A 132 -10.60 0.25 11.00
N VAL A 133 -10.56 -0.55 9.92
CA VAL A 133 -9.76 -0.24 8.73
C VAL A 133 -10.24 1.06 8.07
N LEU A 134 -11.55 1.27 7.94
CA LEU A 134 -12.10 2.51 7.37
C LEU A 134 -11.75 3.74 8.22
N ILE A 135 -11.92 3.66 9.54
CA ILE A 135 -11.56 4.75 10.47
C ILE A 135 -10.05 5.04 10.39
N ALA A 136 -9.22 4.00 10.47
CA ALA A 136 -7.78 4.14 10.37
C ALA A 136 -7.34 4.73 9.02
N THR A 137 -7.98 4.32 7.92
CA THR A 137 -7.71 4.85 6.57
C THR A 137 -8.12 6.31 6.44
N ALA A 138 -9.28 6.70 6.99
CA ALA A 138 -9.72 8.09 7.00
C ALA A 138 -8.76 9.00 7.79
N CYS A 139 -8.34 8.56 8.98
CA CYS A 139 -7.34 9.28 9.77
C CYS A 139 -5.98 9.32 9.06
N ALA A 140 -5.54 8.22 8.48
CA ALA A 140 -4.31 8.15 7.70
C ALA A 140 -4.33 9.10 6.50
N ALA A 141 -5.47 9.23 5.81
CA ALA A 141 -5.65 10.18 4.72
C ALA A 141 -5.53 11.62 5.21
N GLY A 142 -6.08 11.95 6.39
CA GLY A 142 -5.89 13.27 7.01
C GLY A 142 -4.43 13.58 7.33
N ILE A 143 -3.71 12.61 7.90
CA ILE A 143 -2.27 12.72 8.18
C ILE A 143 -1.48 12.90 6.88
N ALA A 144 -1.77 12.08 5.86
CA ALA A 144 -1.11 12.11 4.57
C ALA A 144 -1.37 13.43 3.82
N TRP A 145 -2.58 13.98 3.91
CA TRP A 145 -2.96 15.25 3.31
C TRP A 145 -2.13 16.41 3.88
N LEU A 146 -1.85 16.39 5.19
CA LEU A 146 -0.98 17.38 5.83
C LEU A 146 0.49 17.19 5.42
N SER A 147 0.97 15.96 5.31
CA SER A 147 2.37 15.65 5.00
C SER A 147 2.72 15.67 3.50
N VAL A 148 1.75 15.84 2.59
CA VAL A 148 1.98 15.75 1.13
C VAL A 148 2.92 16.83 0.58
N ARG A 149 3.09 17.94 1.32
CA ARG A 149 3.91 19.09 0.90
C ARG A 149 5.36 19.03 1.39
N THR A 150 5.73 17.98 2.12
CA THR A 150 7.09 17.81 2.65
C THR A 150 7.83 16.72 1.88
N GLU A 151 9.14 16.90 1.71
CA GLU A 151 9.99 15.94 1.01
C GLU A 151 11.10 15.41 1.93
N GLY A 152 11.52 14.16 1.69
CA GLY A 152 12.66 13.55 2.36
C GLY A 152 12.56 13.53 3.89
N ILE A 153 13.55 14.13 4.56
CA ILE A 153 13.67 14.14 6.02
C ILE A 153 12.56 14.97 6.68
N TYR A 154 12.05 16.00 6.00
CA TYR A 154 10.97 16.83 6.55
C TYR A 154 9.68 16.02 6.75
N THR A 155 9.43 15.03 5.89
CA THR A 155 8.31 14.09 6.03
C THR A 155 8.46 13.22 7.27
N ILE A 156 9.68 12.79 7.61
CA ILE A 156 9.95 12.05 8.85
C ILE A 156 9.68 12.95 10.05
N MET A 157 10.13 14.20 10.02
CA MET A 157 9.95 15.14 11.13
C MET A 157 8.48 15.43 11.42
N ILE A 158 7.68 15.73 10.39
CA ILE A 158 6.25 16.01 10.57
C ILE A 158 5.47 14.76 11.02
N THR A 159 5.80 13.58 10.49
CA THR A 159 5.11 12.33 10.88
C THR A 159 5.46 11.90 12.30
N LEU A 160 6.71 12.12 12.74
CA LEU A 160 7.09 11.95 14.13
C LEU A 160 6.37 12.94 15.05
N ALA A 161 6.30 14.22 14.67
CA ALA A 161 5.59 15.24 15.43
C ALA A 161 4.10 14.89 15.60
N ILE A 162 3.44 14.41 14.55
CA ILE A 162 2.05 13.94 14.60
C ILE A 162 1.93 12.72 15.54
N GLY A 163 2.84 11.75 15.44
CA GLY A 163 2.82 10.58 16.31
C GLY A 163 2.94 10.93 17.79
N VAL A 164 3.85 11.86 18.12
CA VAL A 164 4.01 12.37 19.49
C VAL A 164 2.78 13.17 19.93
N ALA A 165 2.19 14.00 19.06
CA ALA A 165 0.97 14.74 19.37
C ALA A 165 -0.21 13.81 19.70
N PHE A 166 -0.42 12.73 18.93
CA PHE A 166 -1.43 11.71 19.22
C PHE A 166 -1.15 10.97 20.52
N PHE A 167 0.11 10.63 20.78
CA PHE A 167 0.51 9.99 22.03
C PHE A 167 0.13 10.87 23.23
N TYR A 168 0.45 12.17 23.19
CA TYR A 168 0.07 13.10 24.25
C TYR A 168 -1.44 13.33 24.35
N LEU A 169 -2.16 13.41 23.23
CA LEU A 169 -3.63 13.54 23.22
C LEU A 169 -4.27 12.37 23.97
N VAL A 170 -3.87 11.14 23.66
CA VAL A 170 -4.39 9.94 24.34
C VAL A 170 -3.94 9.91 25.80
N LEU A 171 -2.73 10.38 26.11
CA LEU A 171 -2.28 10.49 27.49
C LEU A 171 -3.13 11.48 28.28
N GLN A 172 -3.56 12.61 27.72
CA GLN A 172 -4.45 13.55 28.42
C GLN A 172 -5.82 12.98 28.80
N ASN A 173 -6.16 11.77 28.32
CA ASN A 173 -7.38 11.05 28.65
C ASN A 173 -7.25 10.15 29.90
N TYR A 174 -6.20 10.33 30.72
CA TYR A 174 -6.12 9.83 32.11
C TYR A 174 -6.60 10.90 33.11
#